data_AF-A0A1I3ZQ90-F1
#
_entry.id   AF-A0A1I3ZQ90-F1
#
_cell.length_a   1.000
_cell.length_b   1.000
_cell.length_c   1.000
_cell.angle_alpha   90.00
_cell.angle_beta   90.00
_cell.angle_gamma   90.00
#
_symmetry.space_group_name_H-M   'P 1'
#
loop_
_entity.id
_entity.type
_entity.pdbx_description
1 polymer ?
#
loop_
_entity_poly.entity_id
_entity_poly.type
_entity_poly.pdbx_seq_one_letter_code
_entity_poly.pdbx_strand_id
1 'polypeptide(L)'
;MVEETYAPDVTVSLVARRNGVQPNQLFHWRKLAAQGALAATSAEGEVVAASEYRALQNQVRELQRLLGKKTMEAEILKDALEVAAGSKTYGSPRLQAVFDSAV
;
A
#
# COMPACT_ATOMS: atom_id res chain seq x y z
N MET A 1 4.39 0.03 37.47
CA MET A 1 4.19 -1.44 37.50
C MET A 1 5.24 -2.19 36.69
N VAL A 2 5.30 -2.07 35.36
CA VAL A 2 6.32 -2.78 34.56
C VAL A 2 7.74 -2.33 34.93
N GLU A 3 7.98 -1.02 35.03
CA GLU A 3 9.28 -0.46 35.46
C GLU A 3 9.73 -0.94 36.85
N GLU A 4 8.78 -1.09 37.78
CA GLU A 4 9.05 -1.60 39.14
C GLU A 4 9.59 -3.05 39.10
N THR A 5 9.25 -3.84 38.07
CA THR A 5 9.76 -5.22 37.93
C THR A 5 11.23 -5.29 37.51
N TYR A 6 11.86 -4.18 37.13
CA TYR A 6 13.28 -4.12 36.79
C TYR A 6 14.16 -3.67 37.95
N ALA A 7 13.58 -3.29 39.09
CA ALA A 7 14.34 -2.96 40.28
C ALA A 7 15.11 -4.21 40.81
N PRO A 8 16.34 -4.02 41.33
CA PRO A 8 17.07 -5.10 41.96
C PRO A 8 16.25 -5.69 43.12
N ASP A 9 16.32 -7.02 43.28
CA ASP A 9 15.62 -7.80 44.31
C ASP A 9 14.08 -7.78 44.25
N VAL A 10 13.50 -7.26 43.16
CA VAL A 10 12.05 -7.27 42.94
C VAL A 10 11.66 -8.35 41.92
N THR A 11 10.65 -9.16 42.27
CA THR A 11 10.09 -10.15 41.35
C THR A 11 8.77 -9.67 40.75
N VAL A 12 8.48 -10.13 39.52
CA VAL A 12 7.20 -9.84 38.84
C VAL A 12 6.01 -10.28 39.70
N SER A 13 6.11 -11.42 40.37
CA SER A 13 5.06 -11.94 41.26
C SER A 13 4.81 -11.05 42.48
N LEU A 14 5.86 -10.43 43.04
CA LEU A 14 5.75 -9.48 44.14
C LEU A 14 4.97 -8.23 43.72
N VAL A 15 5.36 -7.65 42.57
CA VAL A 15 4.71 -6.45 42.02
C VAL A 15 3.25 -6.75 41.64
N ALA A 16 2.99 -7.91 41.04
CA ALA A 16 1.65 -8.35 40.68
C ALA A 16 0.72 -8.43 41.91
N ARG A 17 1.19 -9.01 43.02
CA ARG A 17 0.42 -9.10 44.27
C ARG A 17 0.14 -7.73 44.88
N ARG A 18 1.13 -6.84 44.94
CA ARG A 18 0.97 -5.48 45.49
C ARG A 18 -0.07 -4.65 44.73
N ASN A 19 -0.20 -4.89 43.43
CA ASN A 19 -1.08 -4.14 42.55
C ASN A 19 -2.38 -4.89 42.23
N GLY A 20 -2.63 -6.07 42.81
CA GLY A 20 -3.85 -6.85 42.58
C GLY A 20 -4.01 -7.39 41.15
N VAL A 21 -2.91 -7.56 40.42
CA VAL A 21 -2.91 -8.01 39.02
C VAL A 21 -2.40 -9.45 38.93
N GLN A 22 -2.88 -10.22 37.95
CA GLN A 22 -2.37 -11.57 37.72
C GLN A 22 -0.93 -11.53 37.19
N PRO A 23 0.01 -12.35 37.71
CA PRO A 23 1.41 -12.35 37.28
C PRO A 23 1.57 -12.53 35.76
N ASN A 24 0.76 -13.38 35.13
CA ASN A 24 0.80 -13.61 33.67
C ASN A 24 0.55 -12.34 32.85
N GLN A 25 -0.35 -11.46 33.31
CA GLN A 25 -0.60 -10.18 32.65
C GLN A 25 0.61 -9.26 32.75
N LEU A 26 1.24 -9.21 33.93
CA LEU A 26 2.42 -8.37 34.13
C LEU A 26 3.64 -8.90 33.37
N PHE A 27 3.82 -10.21 33.24
CA PHE A 27 4.82 -10.81 32.35
C PHE A 27 4.58 -10.44 30.88
N HIS A 28 3.32 -10.47 30.45
CA HIS A 28 2.94 -10.08 29.09
C HIS A 28 3.25 -8.60 28.82
N TRP A 29 2.87 -7.70 29.73
CA TRP A 29 3.19 -6.26 29.61
C TRP A 29 4.69 -5.98 29.63
N ARG A 30 5.46 -6.70 30.46
CA ARG A 30 6.92 -6.59 30.49
C ARG A 30 7.55 -7.01 29.16
N LYS A 31 7.04 -8.07 28.53
CA LYS A 31 7.46 -8.50 27.20
C LYS A 31 7.15 -7.44 26.14
N LEU A 32 5.96 -6.87 26.16
CA LEU A 32 5.56 -5.81 25.23
C LEU A 32 6.38 -4.53 25.43
N ALA A 33 6.66 -4.13 26.66
CA ALA A 33 7.49 -2.97 26.97
C ALA A 33 8.93 -3.16 26.46
N ALA A 34 9.52 -4.35 26.68
CA ALA A 34 10.85 -4.66 26.14
C ALA A 34 10.87 -4.66 24.59
N GLN A 35 9.81 -5.18 23.96
CA GLN A 35 9.67 -5.14 22.49
C GLN A 35 9.48 -3.71 21.97
N GLY A 36 8.70 -2.88 22.66
CA GLY A 36 8.51 -1.47 22.34
C GLY A 36 9.79 -0.65 22.50
N ALA A 37 10.58 -0.94 23.54
CA ALA A 37 11.90 -0.35 23.73
C ALA A 37 12.88 -0.79 22.62
N LEU A 38 12.92 -2.07 22.25
CA LEU A 38 13.71 -2.57 21.13
C LEU A 38 13.29 -1.95 19.80
N ALA A 39 11.98 -1.78 19.58
CA ALA A 39 11.44 -1.12 18.40
C ALA A 39 11.80 0.37 18.37
N ALA A 40 11.75 1.07 19.51
CA ALA A 40 12.16 2.48 19.61
C ALA A 40 13.68 2.67 19.38
N THR A 41 14.52 1.78 19.92
CA THR A 41 15.97 1.81 19.65
C THR A 41 16.30 1.43 18.20
N SER A 42 15.53 0.55 17.57
CA SER A 42 15.69 0.22 16.15
C SER A 42 15.07 1.28 15.22
N ALA A 43 14.22 2.15 15.74
CA ALA A 43 13.52 3.19 15.04
C ALA A 43 14.11 4.57 15.35
N GLU A 44 15.40 4.77 15.05
CA GLU A 44 15.96 6.11 14.83
C GLU A 44 15.34 6.84 13.60
N GLY A 45 14.14 6.42 13.16
CA GLY A 45 13.30 7.04 12.15
C GLY A 45 11.86 7.12 12.64
N GLU A 46 11.11 8.10 12.13
CA GLU A 46 9.73 8.42 12.53
C GLU A 46 8.86 7.16 12.62
N VAL A 47 8.39 6.84 13.83
CA VAL A 47 7.57 5.66 14.09
C VAL A 47 6.15 5.92 13.58
N VAL A 48 5.87 5.52 12.34
CA VAL A 48 4.53 5.55 11.77
C VAL A 48 3.67 4.48 12.44
N ALA A 49 2.45 4.85 12.86
CA ALA A 49 1.52 3.91 13.45
C ALA A 49 1.21 2.75 12.49
N ALA A 50 1.10 1.52 13.01
CA ALA A 50 0.83 0.34 12.19
C ALA A 50 -0.47 0.45 11.37
N SER A 51 -1.44 1.23 11.83
CA SER A 51 -2.68 1.56 11.12
C SER A 51 -2.44 2.44 9.89
N GLU A 52 -1.61 3.46 10.01
CA GLU A 52 -1.27 4.40 8.92
C GLU A 52 -0.45 3.70 7.84
N TYR A 53 0.50 2.85 8.24
CA TYR A 53 1.25 2.02 7.30
C TYR A 53 0.34 1.11 6.48
N ARG A 54 -0.64 0.45 7.12
CA ARG A 54 -1.62 -0.40 6.42
C ARG A 54 -2.54 0.42 5.50
N ALA A 55 -2.96 1.60 5.92
CA ALA A 55 -3.77 2.50 5.09
C ALA A 55 -3.00 2.90 3.82
N LEU A 56 -1.73 3.29 3.96
CA LEU A 56 -0.87 3.66 2.85
C LEU A 56 -0.61 2.47 1.90
N GLN A 57 -0.37 1.27 2.44
CA GLN A 57 -0.24 0.06 1.64
C GLN A 57 -1.49 -0.23 0.79
N ASN A 58 -2.68 -0.03 1.36
CA ASN A 58 -3.93 -0.20 0.63
C ASN A 58 -4.09 0.84 -0.47
N GLN A 59 -3.73 2.10 -0.19
CA GLN A 59 -3.77 3.18 -1.18
C GLN A 59 -2.81 2.91 -2.34
N VAL A 60 -1.60 2.42 -2.07
CA VAL A 60 -0.62 2.04 -3.12
C VAL A 60 -1.18 0.95 -4.02
N ARG A 61 -1.78 -0.11 -3.44
CA ARG A 61 -2.38 -1.20 -4.22
C ARG A 61 -3.52 -0.70 -5.11
N GLU A 62 -4.38 0.17 -4.59
CA GLU A 62 -5.49 0.72 -5.36
C GLU A 62 -5.00 1.61 -6.51
N LEU A 63 -3.99 2.46 -6.25
CA LEU A 63 -3.37 3.27 -7.30
C LEU A 63 -2.74 2.42 -8.39
N GLN A 64 -2.02 1.35 -8.03
CA GLN A 64 -1.45 0.41 -8.99
C GLN A 64 -2.53 -0.26 -9.86
N ARG A 65 -3.65 -0.66 -9.25
CA ARG A 65 -4.80 -1.25 -9.96
C ARG A 65 -5.44 -0.27 -10.94
N LEU A 66 -5.69 0.96 -10.50
CA LEU A 66 -6.26 2.02 -11.33
C LEU A 66 -5.34 2.39 -12.48
N LEU A 67 -4.04 2.48 -12.23
CA LEU A 67 -3.03 2.75 -13.25
C LEU A 67 -3.05 1.64 -14.31
N GLY A 68 -3.03 0.37 -13.91
CA GLY A 68 -3.11 -0.75 -14.85
C GLY A 68 -4.34 -0.70 -15.76
N LYS A 69 -5.51 -0.36 -15.19
CA LYS A 69 -6.75 -0.18 -15.96
C LYS A 69 -6.61 0.97 -16.98
N LYS A 70 -6.09 2.12 -16.55
CA LYS A 70 -5.91 3.30 -17.40
C LYS A 70 -4.88 3.07 -18.52
N THR A 71 -3.81 2.34 -18.23
CA THR A 71 -2.82 1.95 -19.25
C THR A 71 -3.47 1.07 -20.31
N MET A 72 -4.25 0.06 -19.91
CA MET A 72 -4.96 -0.81 -20.87
C MET A 72 -5.96 -0.02 -21.72
N GLU A 73 -6.76 0.86 -21.10
CA GLU A 73 -7.69 1.75 -21.82
C GLU A 73 -6.94 2.63 -22.84
N ALA A 74 -5.77 3.17 -22.47
CA ALA A 74 -4.96 4.00 -23.37
C ALA A 74 -4.39 3.22 -24.56
N GLU A 75 -3.91 2.00 -24.36
CA GLU A 75 -3.41 1.15 -25.45
C GLU A 75 -4.53 0.79 -26.43
N ILE A 76 -5.72 0.40 -25.95
CA ILE A 76 -6.88 0.13 -26.81
C ILE A 76 -7.25 1.36 -27.64
N LEU A 77 -7.23 2.54 -27.03
CA LEU A 77 -7.53 3.80 -27.73
C LEU A 77 -6.47 4.12 -28.78
N LYS A 78 -5.18 3.87 -28.51
CA LYS A 78 -4.11 4.02 -29.51
C LYS A 78 -4.31 3.06 -30.67
N ASP A 79 -4.57 1.77 -30.40
CA ASP A 79 -4.83 0.76 -31.43
C ASP A 79 -6.03 1.17 -32.31
N ALA A 80 -7.12 1.63 -31.70
CA ALA A 80 -8.30 2.12 -32.43
C ALA A 80 -7.98 3.35 -33.30
N LEU A 81 -7.14 4.27 -32.81
CA LEU A 81 -6.68 5.42 -33.59
C LEU A 81 -5.76 5.01 -34.73
N GLU A 82 -4.87 4.03 -34.56
CA GLU A 82 -4.04 3.48 -35.62
C GLU A 82 -4.87 2.82 -36.72
N VAL A 83 -5.88 2.03 -36.33
CA VAL A 83 -6.86 1.45 -37.27
C VAL A 83 -7.63 2.53 -38.01
N ALA A 84 -8.11 3.56 -37.30
CA ALA A 84 -8.81 4.69 -37.92
C ALA A 84 -7.89 5.50 -38.86
N ALA A 85 -6.63 5.69 -38.50
CA ALA A 85 -5.63 6.36 -39.33
C ALA A 85 -5.23 5.53 -40.56
N GLY A 86 -5.17 4.20 -40.45
CA GLY A 86 -5.02 3.28 -41.58
C GLY A 86 -6.26 3.24 -42.47
N SER A 87 -7.44 3.56 -41.92
CA SER A 87 -8.70 3.70 -42.65
C SER A 87 -8.91 5.09 -43.28
N LYS A 88 -7.96 6.04 -43.13
CA LYS A 88 -7.95 7.27 -43.93
C LYS A 88 -7.75 6.92 -45.40
N THR A 89 -8.90 6.85 -46.06
CA THR A 89 -9.14 7.10 -47.48
C THR A 89 -8.48 6.11 -48.43
N TYR A 90 -9.32 5.19 -48.89
CA TYR A 90 -9.45 4.74 -50.28
C TYR A 90 -8.92 5.75 -51.32
N GLY A 91 -7.61 5.79 -51.49
CA GLY A 91 -6.99 6.08 -52.78
C GLY A 91 -7.08 4.83 -53.65
N SER A 92 -8.29 4.37 -53.98
CA SER A 92 -8.44 3.47 -55.12
C SER A 92 -8.50 4.37 -56.36
N PRO A 93 -7.49 4.32 -57.26
CA PRO A 93 -7.48 5.16 -58.47
C PRO A 93 -8.72 4.95 -59.35
N ARG A 94 -9.41 3.82 -59.13
CA ARG A 94 -10.60 3.41 -59.87
C ARG A 94 -11.86 4.20 -59.54
N LEU A 95 -11.98 4.78 -58.34
CA LEU A 95 -13.18 5.56 -57.95
C LEU A 95 -13.04 7.06 -58.29
N GLN A 96 -11.82 7.60 -58.27
CA GLN A 96 -11.57 8.97 -58.71
C GLN A 96 -11.82 9.14 -60.22
N ALA A 97 -11.42 8.15 -61.02
CA ALA A 97 -11.66 8.16 -62.48
C ALA A 97 -13.14 8.10 -62.88
N VAL A 98 -14.01 7.50 -62.05
CA VAL A 98 -15.46 7.49 -62.30
C VAL A 98 -16.07 8.86 -62.02
N PHE A 99 -15.54 9.60 -61.05
CA PHE A 99 -16.02 10.94 -60.70
C PHE A 99 -15.56 11.99 -61.72
N ASP A 100 -14.31 11.89 -62.19
CA ASP A 100 -13.74 12.82 -63.18
C ASP A 100 -14.30 12.61 -64.61
N SER A 101 -14.93 11.46 -64.89
CA SER A 101 -15.59 11.19 -66.16
C SER A 101 -17.06 11.63 -66.21
N ALA A 102 -17.63 12.10 -65.09
CA ALA A 102 -19.04 12.46 -64.96
C ALA A 102 -19.29 13.98 -64.86
N VAL A 103 -18.25 14.81 -65.00
CA VAL A 103 -18.29 16.28 -65.11
C VAL A 103 -17.69 16.68 -66.44
#